data_AF-A0A8S0FRW2-F1
#
_entry.id   AF-A0A8S0FRW2-F1
#
_cell.length_a   1.000
_cell.length_b   1.000
_cell.length_c   1.000
_cell.angle_alpha   90.00
_cell.angle_beta   90.00
_cell.angle_gamma   90.00
#
_symmetry.space_group_name_H-M   'P 1'
#
loop_
_entity.id
_entity.type
_entity.pdbx_description
1 polymer ?
#
loop_
_entity_poly.entity_id
_entity_poly.type
_entity_poly.pdbx_seq_one_letter_code
_entity_poly.pdbx_strand_id
1 'polypeptide(L)'
;MTDNTRLRIAMQKSGRLSDDSRELLARCGIKINLHTQRLIAMAENMPIDILRVRDDDIPGLVMDGVVDLGIIGENVLEEELLNRRAQGEDPRYFTLRRGLVAVWISAAAAFRWQRRLMKPGTVRSP
;
A
#
# COMPACT_ATOMS: atom_id res chain seq x y z
N MET A 1 -10.25 2.68 -17.85
CA MET A 1 -11.02 1.49 -17.43
C MET A 1 -10.07 0.53 -16.74
N THR A 2 -10.07 0.53 -15.40
CA THR A 2 -9.58 -0.60 -14.62
C THR A 2 -10.65 -0.82 -13.57
N ASP A 3 -11.62 -1.67 -13.87
CA ASP A 3 -12.63 -2.15 -12.93
C ASP A 3 -11.95 -3.03 -11.88
N ASN A 4 -11.11 -2.41 -11.06
CA ASN A 4 -10.32 -3.14 -10.09
C ASN A 4 -11.07 -3.11 -8.76
N THR A 5 -12.02 -4.04 -8.65
CA THR A 5 -12.78 -4.33 -7.43
C THR A 5 -11.89 -4.75 -6.25
N ARG A 6 -10.59 -4.98 -6.50
CA ARG A 6 -9.59 -5.42 -5.53
C ARG A 6 -8.61 -4.30 -5.19
N LEU A 7 -8.36 -4.09 -3.90
CA LEU A 7 -7.37 -3.16 -3.39
C LEU A 7 -5.96 -3.70 -3.66
N ARG A 8 -5.10 -2.93 -4.32
CA ARG A 8 -3.71 -3.31 -4.58
C ARG A 8 -2.78 -2.67 -3.57
N ILE A 9 -1.99 -3.49 -2.88
CA ILE A 9 -1.01 -3.06 -1.89
C ILE A 9 0.38 -3.48 -2.36
N ALA A 10 1.28 -2.52 -2.57
CA ALA A 10 2.68 -2.79 -2.78
C ALA A 10 3.40 -3.02 -1.45
N MET A 11 4.24 -4.05 -1.39
CA MET A 11 5.15 -4.28 -0.28
C MET A 11 6.49 -4.83 -0.78
N GLN A 12 7.53 -4.62 0.03
CA GLN A 12 8.86 -5.15 -0.25
C GLN A 12 8.84 -6.68 -0.38
N LYS A 13 9.57 -7.21 -1.38
CA LYS A 13 9.60 -8.65 -1.67
C LYS A 13 10.21 -9.50 -0.55
N SER A 14 11.23 -8.98 0.16
CA SER A 14 12.04 -9.73 1.14
C SER A 14 12.75 -8.81 2.12
N GLY A 15 13.17 -9.33 3.28
CA GLY A 15 13.89 -8.59 4.32
C GLY A 15 12.98 -8.20 5.49
N ARG A 16 13.55 -7.48 6.47
CA ARG A 16 12.87 -7.17 7.74
C ARG A 16 11.49 -6.52 7.55
N LEU A 17 11.42 -5.49 6.69
CA LEU A 17 10.15 -4.79 6.43
C LEU A 17 9.10 -5.71 5.80
N SER A 18 9.52 -6.66 4.95
CA SER A 18 8.62 -7.65 4.38
C SER A 18 8.06 -8.58 5.45
N ASP A 19 8.89 -9.05 6.37
CA ASP A 19 8.48 -9.96 7.45
C ASP A 19 7.53 -9.25 8.42
N ASP A 20 7.87 -8.03 8.85
CA ASP A 20 7.02 -7.19 9.71
C ASP A 20 5.67 -6.88 9.03
N SER A 21 5.69 -6.60 7.71
CA SER A 21 4.47 -6.33 6.93
C SER A 21 3.58 -7.57 6.82
N ARG A 22 4.17 -8.76 6.61
CA ARG A 22 3.42 -10.02 6.59
C ARG A 22 2.72 -10.28 7.91
N GLU A 23 3.44 -10.08 9.02
CA GLU A 23 2.87 -10.25 10.35
C GLU A 23 1.71 -9.28 10.58
N LEU A 24 1.88 -8.00 10.21
CA LEU A 24 0.80 -7.02 10.34
C LEU A 24 -0.44 -7.41 9.52
N LEU A 25 -0.26 -7.79 8.25
CA LEU A 25 -1.37 -8.21 7.40
C LEU A 25 -2.09 -9.44 7.97
N ALA A 26 -1.33 -10.41 8.52
CA ALA A 26 -1.89 -11.56 9.20
C ALA A 26 -2.68 -11.17 10.47
N ARG A 27 -2.17 -10.23 11.27
CA ARG A 27 -2.87 -9.66 12.44
C ARG A 27 -4.14 -8.89 12.08
N CYS A 28 -4.17 -8.28 10.90
CA CYS A 28 -5.38 -7.70 10.32
C CYS A 28 -6.36 -8.76 9.78
N GLY A 29 -6.02 -10.06 9.88
CA GLY A 29 -6.85 -11.16 9.42
C GLY A 29 -6.79 -11.40 7.91
N ILE A 30 -5.83 -10.81 7.19
CA ILE A 30 -5.70 -10.99 5.74
C ILE A 30 -4.93 -12.29 5.49
N LYS A 31 -5.60 -13.26 4.87
CA LYS A 31 -5.01 -14.57 4.55
C LYS A 31 -4.42 -14.52 3.16
N ILE A 32 -3.08 -14.42 3.08
CA ILE A 32 -2.35 -14.29 1.82
C ILE A 32 -1.47 -15.52 1.66
N ASN A 33 -1.60 -16.18 0.50
CA ASN A 33 -0.72 -17.28 0.15
C ASN A 33 0.52 -16.76 -0.60
N LEU A 34 1.56 -16.44 0.17
CA LEU A 34 2.82 -15.91 -0.34
C LEU A 34 3.73 -17.05 -0.80
N HIS A 35 3.39 -17.69 -1.93
CA HIS A 35 4.35 -18.54 -2.63
C HIS A 35 5.54 -17.69 -3.10
N THR A 36 6.75 -18.12 -2.78
CA THR A 36 7.98 -17.30 -2.85
C THR A 36 8.31 -16.76 -4.23
N GLN A 37 7.79 -17.37 -5.31
CA GLN A 37 8.12 -17.02 -6.70
C GLN A 37 7.10 -16.11 -7.40
N ARG A 38 5.91 -15.87 -6.84
CA ARG A 38 4.90 -15.03 -7.50
C ARG A 38 5.07 -13.55 -7.15
N LEU A 39 4.96 -12.70 -8.17
CA LEU A 39 4.99 -11.23 -8.07
C LEU A 39 3.70 -10.68 -7.44
N ILE A 40 2.58 -11.36 -7.66
CA ILE A 40 1.28 -11.02 -7.09
C ILE A 40 0.83 -12.15 -6.18
N ALA A 41 0.47 -11.80 -4.95
CA ALA A 41 -0.16 -12.72 -4.00
C ALA A 41 -1.58 -12.23 -3.68
N MET A 42 -2.57 -13.06 -3.99
CA MET A 42 -3.97 -12.72 -3.78
C MET A 42 -4.40 -13.14 -2.38
N ALA A 43 -5.12 -12.26 -1.68
CA ALA A 43 -5.77 -12.64 -0.44
C ALA A 43 -6.94 -13.59 -0.73
N GLU A 44 -7.03 -14.66 0.04
CA GLU A 44 -8.04 -15.71 -0.13
C GLU A 44 -9.40 -15.30 0.45
N ASN A 45 -9.39 -14.38 1.42
CA ASN A 45 -10.58 -14.00 2.20
C ASN A 45 -11.05 -12.56 2.01
N MET A 46 -10.33 -11.76 1.22
CA MET A 46 -10.64 -10.34 1.00
C MET A 46 -10.29 -9.93 -0.44
N PRO A 47 -10.92 -8.87 -0.99
CA PRO A 47 -10.60 -8.35 -2.31
C PRO A 47 -9.30 -7.52 -2.24
N ILE A 48 -8.18 -8.16 -1.92
CA ILE A 48 -6.88 -7.53 -1.73
C ILE A 48 -5.84 -8.31 -2.54
N ASP A 49 -5.03 -7.59 -3.32
CA ASP A 49 -3.88 -8.13 -4.03
C ASP A 49 -2.60 -7.48 -3.52
N ILE A 50 -1.64 -8.32 -3.15
CA ILE A 50 -0.33 -7.90 -2.67
C ILE A 50 0.67 -7.98 -3.81
N LEU A 51 1.21 -6.83 -4.21
CA LEU A 51 2.27 -6.71 -5.18
C LEU A 51 3.62 -6.73 -4.46
N ARG A 52 4.45 -7.73 -4.75
CA ARG A 52 5.78 -7.87 -4.17
C ARG A 52 6.80 -7.25 -5.11
N VAL A 53 7.33 -6.09 -4.72
CA VAL A 53 8.22 -5.28 -5.54
C VAL A 53 9.51 -4.96 -4.77
N ARG A 54 10.45 -4.29 -5.42
CA ARG A 54 11.58 -3.67 -4.71
C ARG A 54 11.09 -2.42 -4.00
N ASP A 55 11.79 -2.03 -2.94
CA ASP A 55 11.43 -0.89 -2.10
C ASP A 55 11.52 0.45 -2.85
N ASP A 56 12.55 0.63 -3.69
CA ASP A 56 12.73 1.80 -4.57
C ASP A 56 11.58 2.00 -5.58
N ASP A 57 10.94 0.92 -6.05
CA ASP A 57 9.80 0.98 -6.96
C ASP A 57 8.49 1.43 -6.29
N ILE A 58 8.34 1.23 -4.96
CA ILE A 58 7.05 1.41 -4.26
C ILE A 58 6.50 2.83 -4.35
N PRO A 59 7.28 3.91 -4.11
CA PRO A 59 6.77 5.27 -4.16
C PRO A 59 6.19 5.61 -5.53
N GLY A 60 6.92 5.29 -6.61
CA GLY A 60 6.50 5.55 -7.97
C GLY A 60 5.19 4.85 -8.31
N LEU A 61 5.08 3.55 -7.96
CA LEU A 61 3.85 2.80 -8.17
C LEU A 61 2.63 3.40 -7.47
N VAL A 62 2.82 3.99 -6.28
CA VAL A 62 1.76 4.66 -5.51
C VAL A 62 1.43 6.03 -6.11
N MET A 63 2.43 6.84 -6.43
CA MET A 63 2.25 8.19 -6.98
C MET A 63 1.62 8.16 -8.37
N ASP A 64 1.97 7.16 -9.17
CA ASP A 64 1.44 6.93 -10.52
C ASP A 64 0.07 6.23 -10.49
N GLY A 65 -0.40 5.80 -9.32
CA GLY A 65 -1.70 5.16 -9.13
C GLY A 65 -1.80 3.74 -9.68
N VAL A 66 -0.66 3.07 -9.90
CA VAL A 66 -0.60 1.65 -10.30
C VAL A 66 -1.07 0.74 -9.17
N VAL A 67 -0.76 1.13 -7.93
CA VAL A 67 -1.23 0.51 -6.68
C VAL A 67 -1.98 1.53 -5.82
N ASP A 68 -2.90 1.06 -4.99
CA ASP A 68 -3.70 1.93 -4.12
C ASP A 68 -2.93 2.32 -2.85
N LEU A 69 -2.14 1.39 -2.32
CA LEU A 69 -1.37 1.51 -1.09
C LEU A 69 0.06 0.99 -1.26
N GLY A 70 1.00 1.55 -0.50
CA GLY A 70 2.38 1.07 -0.40
C GLY A 70 2.88 1.04 1.04
N ILE A 71 3.61 -0.02 1.40
CA ILE A 71 4.33 -0.14 2.67
C ILE A 71 5.82 0.02 2.37
N ILE A 72 6.44 1.08 2.88
CA ILE A 72 7.82 1.44 2.54
C ILE A 72 8.58 1.95 3.78
N GLY A 73 9.92 1.84 3.76
CA GLY A 73 10.77 2.54 4.72
C GLY A 73 10.72 4.05 4.56
N GLU A 74 10.83 4.77 5.67
CA GLU A 74 10.77 6.25 5.69
C GLU A 74 11.88 6.88 4.86
N ASN A 75 13.12 6.38 4.99
CA ASN A 75 14.27 6.90 4.25
C ASN A 75 14.08 6.82 2.74
N VAL A 76 13.60 5.68 2.22
CA VAL A 76 13.37 5.48 0.77
C VAL A 76 12.31 6.44 0.25
N LEU A 77 11.25 6.66 1.03
CA LEU A 77 10.23 7.63 0.66
C LEU A 77 10.81 9.05 0.60
N GLU A 78 11.61 9.45 1.59
CA GLU A 78 12.22 10.79 1.62
C GLU A 78 13.20 11.02 0.47
N GLU A 79 14.04 10.04 0.17
CA GLU A 79 14.97 10.08 -0.97
C GLU A 79 14.23 10.30 -2.29
N GLU A 80 13.17 9.53 -2.55
CA GLU A 80 12.38 9.68 -3.77
C GLU A 80 11.70 11.05 -3.87
N LEU A 81 11.16 11.56 -2.76
CA LEU A 81 10.51 12.88 -2.74
C LEU A 81 11.51 14.00 -3.06
N LEU A 82 12.74 13.89 -2.56
CA LEU A 82 13.80 14.83 -2.89
C LEU A 82 14.17 14.76 -4.37
N ASN A 83 14.31 13.55 -4.93
CA ASN A 83 14.61 13.35 -6.35
C ASN A 83 13.54 13.95 -7.27
N ARG A 84 12.26 13.68 -7.00
CA ARG A 84 11.14 14.21 -7.79
C ARG A 84 11.02 15.73 -7.70
N ARG A 85 11.18 16.29 -6.49
CA ARG A 85 11.20 17.74 -6.30
C ARG A 85 12.36 18.40 -7.04
N ALA A 86 13.53 17.76 -7.07
CA ALA A 86 14.68 18.24 -7.84
C ALA A 86 14.42 18.24 -9.36
N GLN A 87 13.55 17.35 -9.84
CA GLN A 87 13.08 17.28 -11.23
C GLN A 87 11.90 18.22 -11.52
N GLY A 88 11.41 18.98 -10.53
CA GLY A 88 10.28 19.89 -10.67
C GLY A 88 8.90 19.19 -10.64
N GLU A 89 8.84 17.94 -10.20
CA GLU A 89 7.59 17.21 -10.01
C GLU A 89 6.98 17.51 -8.63
N ASP A 90 5.64 17.52 -8.56
CA ASP A 90 4.89 17.55 -7.30
C ASP A 90 4.27 16.17 -7.04
N PRO A 91 4.93 15.30 -6.24
CA PRO A 91 4.45 13.95 -5.99
C PRO A 91 3.17 13.98 -5.13
N ARG A 92 2.06 13.49 -5.70
CA ARG A 92 0.77 13.45 -5.03
C ARG A 92 0.55 12.10 -4.33
N TYR A 93 0.82 12.08 -3.03
CA TYR A 93 0.58 10.91 -2.17
C TYR A 93 0.00 11.36 -0.82
N PHE A 94 -0.61 10.42 -0.08
CA PHE A 94 -1.02 10.63 1.30
C PHE A 94 -0.29 9.67 2.22
N THR A 95 0.27 10.17 3.32
CA THR A 95 0.75 9.31 4.40
C THR A 95 -0.41 8.92 5.31
N LEU A 96 -0.67 7.61 5.42
CA LEU A 96 -1.73 7.07 6.27
C LEU A 96 -1.24 6.80 7.70
N ARG A 97 -0.01 6.32 7.84
CA ARG A 97 0.62 6.01 9.14
C ARG A 97 2.13 6.06 9.00
N ARG A 98 2.80 6.75 9.92
CA ARG A 98 4.25 6.61 10.17
C ARG A 98 4.46 5.78 11.42
N GLY A 99 5.27 4.74 11.32
CA GLY A 99 5.81 3.99 12.44
C GLY A 99 7.34 3.99 12.39
N LEU A 100 7.97 3.49 13.45
CA LEU A 100 9.44 3.47 13.59
C LEU A 100 10.20 2.75 12.46
N VAL A 101 9.53 1.92 11.66
CA VAL A 101 10.16 1.04 10.66
C VAL A 101 9.47 1.13 9.30
N ALA A 102 8.23 1.62 9.25
CA ALA A 102 7.38 1.55 8.08
C ALA A 102 6.47 2.77 7.99
N VAL A 103 6.34 3.29 6.77
CA VAL A 103 5.39 4.32 6.38
C VAL A 103 4.40 3.73 5.40
N TRP A 104 3.13 3.98 5.68
CA TRP A 104 2.01 3.59 4.81
C TRP A 104 1.65 4.79 3.96
N ILE A 105 1.73 4.64 2.64
CA ILE A 105 1.35 5.68 1.69
C ILE A 105 0.19 5.21 0.80
N SER A 106 -0.57 6.16 0.28
CA SER A 106 -1.68 5.92 -0.62
C SER A 106 -1.63 6.87 -1.81
N ALA A 107 -2.05 6.37 -2.97
CA ALA A 107 -2.19 7.18 -4.18
C ALA A 107 -3.21 8.28 -3.91
N ALA A 108 -2.98 9.50 -4.42
CA ALA A 108 -3.92 10.60 -4.20
C ALA A 108 -5.35 10.29 -4.72
N ALA A 109 -5.45 9.43 -5.73
CA ALA A 109 -6.73 8.96 -6.30
C ALA A 109 -7.46 7.91 -5.42
N ALA A 110 -6.78 7.27 -4.47
CA ALA A 110 -7.30 6.17 -3.65
C ALA A 110 -8.15 6.63 -2.45
N PHE A 111 -8.27 7.94 -2.19
CA PHE A 111 -9.20 8.49 -1.18
C PHE A 111 -10.68 8.11 -1.44
N ARG A 112 -11.00 7.62 -2.65
CA ARG A 112 -12.31 7.01 -2.97
C ARG A 112 -12.57 5.67 -2.27
N TRP A 113 -11.55 4.90 -1.90
CA TRP A 113 -11.71 3.59 -1.24
C TRP A 113 -12.17 3.73 0.23
N GLN A 114 -11.72 4.76 0.95
CA GLN A 114 -12.09 5.01 2.36
C GLN A 114 -13.61 5.29 2.52
N ARG A 115 -14.24 5.94 1.53
CA ARG A 115 -15.71 6.13 1.52
C ARG A 115 -16.50 4.87 1.17
N ARG A 116 -15.87 3.88 0.50
CA ARG A 116 -16.54 2.66 0.03
C ARG A 116 -16.58 1.56 1.10
N LEU A 117 -15.62 1.56 2.04
CA LEU A 117 -15.59 0.66 3.21
C LEU A 117 -16.47 1.15 4.37
N MET A 118 -16.74 2.45 4.46
CA MET A 118 -17.76 2.97 5.36
C MET A 118 -19.13 2.74 4.73
N LYS A 119 -19.80 1.64 5.07
CA LYS A 119 -21.22 1.48 4.74
C LYS A 119 -21.98 2.70 5.29
N PRO A 120 -22.80 3.40 4.50
CA PRO A 120 -23.78 4.31 5.07
C PRO A 120 -24.78 3.45 5.86
N GLY A 121 -24.70 3.45 7.20
CA GLY A 121 -25.73 2.79 8.00
C GLY A 121 -25.39 2.21 9.37
N THR A 122 -24.20 2.38 9.93
CA THR A 122 -23.99 2.02 11.35
C THR A 122 -23.97 3.27 12.22
N VAL A 123 -25.11 3.96 12.29
CA VAL A 123 -25.48 4.71 13.49
C VAL A 123 -26.17 3.70 14.41
N ARG A 124 -25.47 3.27 15.45
CA ARG A 124 -26.12 2.99 16.73
C ARG A 124 -25.53 3.99 17.72
N SER A 125 -26.24 5.08 17.89
CA SER A 125 -26.17 5.85 19.13
C SER A 125 -26.96 5.10 20.21
N PRO A 126 -26.56 5.17 21.49
CA PRO A 126 -27.47 4.87 22.59
C PRO A 126 -28.65 5.86 22.61
#